data_AF-A0A6P1NRU9-F1
#
_entry.id   AF-A0A6P1NRU9-F1
#
_cell.length_a   1.000
_cell.length_b   1.000
_cell.length_c   1.000
_cell.angle_alpha   90.00
_cell.angle_beta   90.00
_cell.angle_gamma   90.00
#
_symmetry.space_group_name_H-M   'P 1'
#
loop_
_entity.id
_entity.type
_entity.pdbx_description
1 polymer ?
#
loop_
_entity_poly.entity_id
_entity_poly.type
_entity_poly.pdbx_seq_one_letter_code
_entity_poly.pdbx_strand_id
1 'polypeptide(L)' 'MNHMHLLRVIHDPGGPEEILPALAAEELANLLDALYQNLDTPTPAFGAQVWYELAVEESARRTGSPEDEQTA' A
#
# COMPACT_ATOMS: atom_id res chain seq x y z
N MET A 1 9.01 5.53 6.98
CA MET A 1 7.84 5.24 7.84
C MET A 1 8.31 4.53 9.12
N ASN A 2 7.70 4.76 10.30
CA ASN A 2 8.02 4.01 11.54
C ASN A 2 6.91 3.00 11.90
N HIS A 3 7.21 1.95 12.67
CA HIS A 3 6.26 0.87 12.99
C HIS A 3 4.94 1.35 13.62
N MET A 4 4.97 2.33 14.52
CA MET A 4 3.76 2.92 15.10
C MET A 4 2.87 3.64 14.06
N HIS A 5 3.50 4.24 13.05
CA HIS A 5 2.76 4.87 11.95
C HIS A 5 2.14 3.83 11.03
N LEU A 6 2.87 2.75 10.75
CA LEU A 6 2.35 1.62 9.98
C LEU A 6 1.10 1.02 10.63
N LEU A 7 1.14 0.75 11.94
CA LEU A 7 -0.02 0.21 12.66
C LEU A 7 -1.21 1.17 12.63
N ARG A 8 -0.98 2.48 12.74
CA ARG A 8 -2.05 3.47 12.64
C ARG A 8 -2.74 3.43 11.29
N VAL A 9 -1.97 3.30 10.21
CA VAL A 9 -2.50 3.18 8.84
C VAL A 9 -3.28 1.88 8.68
N ILE A 10 -2.72 0.74 9.10
CA ILE A 10 -3.37 -0.58 8.97
C ILE A 10 -4.70 -0.66 9.72
N HIS A 11 -4.80 0.02 10.87
CA HIS A 11 -5.99 0.03 11.72
C HIS A 11 -6.96 1.16 11.38
N ASP A 12 -6.69 1.94 10.33
CA ASP A 12 -7.59 3.02 9.93
C ASP A 12 -8.90 2.44 9.37
N PRO A 13 -10.07 2.95 9.81
CA PRO A 13 -11.36 2.44 9.38
C PRO A 13 -11.65 2.63 7.88
N GLY A 14 -10.97 3.57 7.20
CA GLY A 14 -11.08 3.74 5.74
C GLY A 14 -10.48 2.55 4.96
N GLY A 15 -9.57 1.81 5.59
CA GLY A 15 -8.94 0.65 4.99
C GLY A 15 -8.05 0.96 3.78
N PRO A 16 -7.48 -0.08 3.16
CA PRO A 16 -6.52 0.08 2.07
C PRO A 16 -7.14 0.70 0.80
N GLU A 17 -8.40 0.38 0.48
CA GLU A 17 -9.06 0.87 -0.74
C GLU A 17 -9.28 2.39 -0.75
N GLU A 18 -9.53 3.00 0.42
CA GLU A 18 -9.67 4.46 0.54
C GLU A 18 -8.33 5.16 0.70
N ILE A 19 -7.43 4.57 1.50
CA ILE A 19 -6.17 5.23 1.88
C ILE A 19 -5.13 5.15 0.77
N LEU A 20 -4.95 3.99 0.15
CA LEU A 20 -3.86 3.79 -0.82
C LEU A 20 -3.95 4.76 -2.00
N PRO A 21 -5.12 5.01 -2.63
CA PRO A 21 -5.24 5.98 -3.71
C PRO A 21 -4.99 7.43 -3.28
N ALA A 22 -5.22 7.75 -2.01
CA ALA A 22 -5.05 9.09 -1.46
C ALA A 22 -3.59 9.45 -1.11
N LEU A 23 -2.72 8.44 -0.94
CA LEU A 23 -1.30 8.65 -0.61
C LEU A 23 -0.50 9.24 -1.78
N ALA A 24 0.46 10.11 -1.47
CA ALA A 24 1.47 10.51 -2.45
C ALA A 24 2.34 9.31 -2.86
N ALA A 25 2.98 9.39 -4.03
CA ALA A 25 3.82 8.29 -4.54
C ALA A 25 4.96 7.90 -3.58
N GLU A 26 5.61 8.89 -2.96
CA GLU A 26 6.65 8.67 -1.96
C GLU A 26 6.09 8.01 -0.69
N GLU A 27 4.89 8.39 -0.26
CA GLU A 27 4.24 7.81 0.92
C GLU A 27 3.82 6.36 0.66
N LEU A 28 3.33 6.06 -0.54
CA LEU A 28 2.99 4.71 -0.96
C LEU A 28 4.24 3.80 -1.01
N ALA A 29 5.35 4.30 -1.57
CA ALA A 29 6.62 3.56 -1.57
C ALA A 29 7.13 3.29 -0.14
N ASN A 30 7.10 4.32 0.73
CA ASN A 30 7.45 4.18 2.14
C ASN A 30 6.55 3.21 2.90
N LEU A 31 5.25 3.14 2.54
CA LEU A 31 4.30 2.19 3.12
C LEU A 31 4.61 0.76 2.67
N LEU A 32 4.90 0.56 1.40
CA LEU A 32 5.31 -0.73 0.84
C LEU A 32 6.56 -1.28 1.53
N ASP A 33 7.59 -0.46 1.69
CA ASP A 33 8.82 -0.85 2.39
C ASP A 33 8.54 -1.26 3.85
N ALA A 34 7.70 -0.50 4.55
CA ALA A 34 7.35 -0.79 5.94
C ALA A 34 6.48 -2.05 6.09
N LEU A 35 5.56 -2.29 5.15
CA LEU A 35 4.76 -3.51 5.10
C LEU A 35 5.63 -4.73 4.82
N TYR A 36 6.54 -4.64 3.85
CA TYR A 36 7.50 -5.70 3.55
C TYR A 36 8.34 -6.06 4.78
N GLN A 37 8.90 -5.04 5.45
CA GLN A 37 9.66 -5.24 6.70
C GLN A 37 8.80 -5.84 7.82
N ASN A 38 7.52 -5.46 7.93
CA ASN A 38 6.62 -6.02 8.93
C ASN A 38 6.26 -7.48 8.65
N LEU A 39 6.07 -7.84 7.38
CA LEU A 39 5.80 -9.22 6.94
C LEU A 39 6.99 -10.15 7.18
N ASP A 40 8.21 -9.62 7.16
CA ASP A 40 9.44 -10.37 7.47
C ASP A 40 9.64 -10.62 8.99
N THR A 41 8.77 -10.06 9.85
CA THR A 41 8.85 -10.32 11.30
C THR A 41 8.15 -11.63 11.70
N PRO A 42 8.55 -12.27 12.81
CA PRO A 42 7.89 -13.49 13.30
C PRO A 42 6.41 -13.32 13.68
N THR A 43 5.97 -12.07 13.93
CA THR A 43 4.61 -11.72 14.33
C THR A 43 4.17 -10.48 13.56
N PRO A 44 3.81 -10.63 12.27
CA PRO A 44 3.36 -9.50 11.45
C PRO A 44 2.05 -8.92 12.00
N ALA A 45 1.80 -7.65 11.68
CA ALA A 45 0.56 -7.00 12.08
C ALA A 45 -0.63 -7.64 11.35
N PHE A 46 -1.75 -7.80 12.06
CA PHE A 46 -2.97 -8.34 11.47
C PHE A 46 -3.41 -7.46 10.29
N GLY A 47 -3.66 -8.08 9.13
CA GLY A 47 -4.04 -7.36 7.91
C GLY A 47 -2.88 -6.78 7.10
N ALA A 48 -1.62 -6.82 7.58
CA ALA A 48 -0.46 -6.29 6.86
C ALA A 48 -0.29 -6.94 5.46
N GLN A 49 -0.63 -8.22 5.32
CA GLN A 49 -0.56 -8.92 4.03
C GLN A 49 -1.54 -8.32 3.01
N VAL A 50 -2.80 -8.13 3.40
CA VAL A 50 -3.84 -7.54 2.53
C VAL A 50 -3.45 -6.12 2.13
N TRP A 51 -2.95 -5.34 3.09
CA TRP A 51 -2.44 -3.99 2.84
C TRP A 51 -1.27 -3.98 1.85
N TYR A 52 -0.35 -4.95 1.95
CA TYR A 52 0.78 -5.06 1.04
C TYR A 52 0.35 -5.43 -0.39
N GLU A 53 -0.52 -6.43 -0.52
CA GLU A 53 -1.05 -6.86 -1.82
C GLU A 53 -1.74 -5.70 -2.56
N LEU A 54 -2.64 -4.99 -1.88
CA LEU A 54 -3.36 -3.86 -2.47
C LEU A 54 -2.44 -2.65 -2.74
N ALA A 55 -1.42 -2.42 -1.91
CA ALA A 55 -0.45 -1.35 -2.15
C ALA A 55 0.43 -1.64 -3.38
N VAL A 56 0.78 -2.91 -3.61
CA VAL A 56 1.50 -3.35 -4.82
C VAL A 56 0.63 -3.16 -6.06
N GLU A 57 -0.64 -3.56 -6.00
CA GLU A 57 -1.61 -3.34 -7.09
C GLU A 57 -1.78 -1.85 -7.40
N GLU A 58 -1.94 -1.01 -6.38
CA GLU A 58 -2.05 0.43 -6.53
C GLU A 58 -0.77 1.05 -7.13
N SER A 59 0.41 0.60 -6.68
CA SER A 59 1.68 1.04 -7.25
C SER A 59 1.80 0.63 -8.72
N ALA A 60 1.42 -0.60 -9.06
CA ALA A 60 1.42 -1.10 -10.43
C ALA A 60 0.47 -0.28 -11.31
N ARG A 61 -0.74 0.03 -10.82
CA ARG A 61 -1.74 0.87 -11.50
C ARG A 61 -1.19 2.27 -11.80
N ARG A 62 -0.44 2.87 -10.87
CA ARG A 62 0.19 4.20 -11.07
C ARG A 62 1.33 4.17 -12.09
N THR A 63 2.13 3.10 -12.09
CA THR A 63 3.24 2.94 -13.05
C THR A 63 2.80 2.46 -14.42
N GLY A 64 1.67 1.76 -14.48
CA GLY A 64 1.10 1.12 -15.66
C GLY A 64 0.10 2.00 -16.41
N SER A 65 0.20 3.33 -16.32
CA SER A 65 -0.59 4.23 -17.15
C SER A 65 0.24 4.73 -18.34
N PRO A 66 0.40 3.97 -19.44
CA PRO A 66 0.05 4.51 -20.73
C PRO A 66 -1.49 4.51 -20.82
N GLU A 67 -2.05 5.47 -21.52
CA GLU A 67 -3.44 5.37 -21.98
C GLU A 67 -3.62 3.99 -22.62
N ASP A 68 -4.59 3.21 -22.15
CA ASP A 68 -5.15 2.14 -22.97
C ASP A 68 -5.76 2.84 -24.19
N GLU A 69 -4.93 2.96 -25.23
CA GLU A 69 -5.27 3.29 -26.59
C GLU A 69 -6.29 2.24 -27.07
N GLN A 70 -7.55 2.47 -26.71
CA GLN A 70 -8.70 1.74 -27.20
C GLN A 70 -9.68 2.75 -27.78
N THR A 71 -9.24 3.40 -28.86
CA THR A 71 -10.16 4.04 -29.80
C THR A 71 -9.92 3.45 -31.19
N ALA A 72 -10.82 2.52 -31.54
CA ALA A 72 -11.38 2.18 -32.85
C ALA A 72 -10.48 2.21 -34.10
#